data_AF-A0A929EJ17-F1
#
_entry.id   AF-A0A929EJ17-F1
#
_cell.length_a   1.000
_cell.length_b   1.000
_cell.length_c   1.000
_cell.angle_alpha   90.00
_cell.angle_beta   90.00
_cell.angle_gamma   90.00
#
_symmetry.space_group_name_H-M   'P 1'
#
loop_
_entity.id
_entity.type
_entity.pdbx_description
1 polymer ?
#
loop_
_entity_poly.entity_id
_entity_poly.type
_entity_poly.pdbx_seq_one_letter_code
_entity_poly.pdbx_strand_id
1 'polypeptide(L)'
;TRIVDVLPNGNLVIEGKKDTILNKELQYLVLSGIVRPEDISEQNTIPSYLMSDARIEYSGKGVLADEQKPGWLGRILDNVWPY
;
A
#
# COMPACT_ATOMS: atom_id res chain seq x y z
N THR A 1 4.93 -6.45 -11.97
CA THR A 1 5.81 -7.33 -11.19
C THR A 1 7.11 -7.47 -11.94
N ARG A 2 8.25 -7.37 -11.24
CA ARG A 2 9.59 -7.49 -11.82
C ARG A 2 10.48 -8.33 -10.93
N ILE A 3 11.47 -8.99 -11.52
CA ILE A 3 12.57 -9.61 -10.78
C ILE A 3 13.52 -8.48 -10.40
N VAL A 4 13.81 -8.34 -9.11
CA VAL A 4 14.74 -7.34 -8.59
C VAL A 4 16.12 -7.94 -8.36
N ASP A 5 16.22 -9.24 -8.08
CA ASP A 5 17.50 -9.92 -7.90
C ASP A 5 17.37 -11.44 -8.07
N VAL A 6 18.51 -12.12 -8.28
CA VAL A 6 18.64 -13.58 -8.29
C VAL A 6 19.67 -13.97 -7.22
N LEU A 7 19.22 -14.70 -6.21
CA LEU A 7 20.07 -15.12 -5.10
C LEU A 7 21.07 -16.21 -5.56
N PRO A 8 22.21 -16.39 -4.85
CA PRO A 8 23.23 -17.38 -5.22
C PRO A 8 22.74 -18.83 -5.29
N ASN A 9 21.63 -19.14 -4.60
CA ASN A 9 20.98 -20.45 -4.62
C ASN A 9 19.97 -20.63 -5.79
N GLY A 10 19.80 -19.61 -6.63
CA GLY A 10 18.86 -19.62 -7.76
C GLY A 10 17.46 -19.10 -7.43
N ASN A 11 17.18 -18.74 -6.18
CA ASN A 11 15.90 -18.13 -5.82
C ASN A 11 15.77 -16.72 -6.39
N LEU A 12 14.54 -16.31 -6.68
CA LEU A 12 14.23 -15.02 -7.26
C LEU A 12 13.70 -14.07 -6.19
N VAL A 13 14.26 -12.86 -6.15
CA VAL A 13 13.67 -11.77 -5.39
C VAL A 13 12.71 -11.03 -6.32
N ILE A 14 11.44 -10.97 -5.94
CA ILE A 14 10.36 -10.41 -6.75
C ILE A 14 9.83 -9.14 -6.07
N GLU A 15 9.55 -8.12 -6.88
CA GLU A 15 8.85 -6.91 -6.45
C GLU A 15 7.66 -6.62 -7.39
N GLY A 16 6.48 -6.45 -6.82
CA GLY A 16 5.26 -6.01 -7.49
C GLY A 16 4.80 -4.67 -6.92
N LYS A 17 4.51 -3.70 -7.78
CA LYS A 17 3.88 -2.44 -7.40
C LYS A 17 2.52 -2.33 -8.08
N LYS A 18 1.51 -1.93 -7.32
CA LYS A 18 0.16 -1.68 -7.80
C LYS A 18 -0.30 -0.33 -7.28
N ASP A 19 -0.55 0.58 -8.21
CA ASP A 19 -1.12 1.89 -7.91
C ASP A 19 -2.62 1.79 -8.15
N THR A 20 -3.43 2.20 -7.17
CA THR A 20 -4.89 2.15 -7.25
C THR A 20 -5.48 3.44 -6.70
N ILE A 21 -6.54 3.93 -7.33
CA ILE A 21 -7.30 5.07 -6.83
C ILE A 21 -8.51 4.52 -6.08
N LEU A 22 -8.59 4.80 -4.79
CA LEU A 22 -9.73 4.44 -3.95
C LEU A 22 -10.22 5.72 -3.24
N ASN A 23 -11.52 5.99 -3.30
CA ASN A 23 -12.11 7.18 -2.67
C ASN A 23 -11.44 8.52 -3.05
N LYS A 24 -10.99 8.66 -4.31
CA LYS A 24 -10.23 9.83 -4.84
C LYS A 24 -8.83 9.99 -4.24
N GLU A 25 -8.31 9.00 -3.53
CA GLU A 25 -6.94 8.99 -3.00
C GLU A 25 -6.06 8.01 -3.79
N LEU A 26 -4.81 8.41 -4.03
CA LEU A 26 -3.81 7.54 -4.63
C LEU A 26 -3.24 6.61 -3.55
N GLN A 27 -3.36 5.31 -3.80
CA GLN A 27 -2.87 4.24 -2.95
C GLN A 27 -1.80 3.46 -3.69
N TYR A 28 -0.68 3.26 -3.02
CA TYR A 28 0.47 2.49 -3.47
C TYR A 28 0.51 1.19 -2.66
N LEU A 29 0.42 0.06 -3.36
CA LEU A 29 0.64 -1.25 -2.78
C LEU A 29 1.93 -1.83 -3.35
N VAL A 30 2.88 -2.14 -2.48
CA VAL A 30 4.14 -2.79 -2.84
C VAL A 30 4.17 -4.17 -2.20
N LEU A 31 4.32 -5.19 -3.04
CA LEU A 31 4.55 -6.57 -2.65
C LEU A 31 6.01 -6.92 -2.95
N SER A 32 6.72 -7.51 -2.00
CA SER A 32 8.06 -8.01 -2.19
C SER A 32 8.24 -9.36 -1.50
N GLY A 33 9.15 -10.19 -1.99
CA GLY A 33 9.45 -11.47 -1.37
C GLY A 33 10.40 -12.30 -2.21
N ILE A 34 10.72 -13.49 -1.70
CA ILE A 34 11.61 -14.46 -2.33
C ILE A 34 10.79 -15.66 -2.77
N VAL A 35 10.96 -16.07 -4.03
CA VAL A 35 10.28 -17.24 -4.61
C VAL A 35 11.30 -18.18 -5.21
N ARG A 36 10.99 -19.47 -5.20
CA ARG A 36 11.79 -20.46 -5.92
C ARG A 36 11.26 -20.57 -7.36
N PRO A 37 12.13 -20.64 -8.38
CA PRO A 37 11.69 -20.75 -9.78
C PRO A 37 10.73 -21.92 -10.03
N GLU A 38 10.89 -23.03 -9.33
CA GLU A 38 10.05 -24.23 -9.46
C GLU A 38 8.63 -24.07 -8.92
N ASP A 39 8.37 -23.08 -8.07
CA ASP A 39 7.03 -22.80 -7.52
C ASP A 39 6.19 -21.90 -8.46
N ILE A 40 6.78 -21.45 -9.58
CA ILE A 40 6.12 -20.62 -10.58
C ILE A 40 5.35 -21.50 -11.55
N SER A 41 4.02 -21.33 -11.59
CA SER A 41 3.18 -22.06 -12.55
C SER A 41 3.47 -21.63 -13.99
N GLU A 42 3.07 -22.45 -14.96
CA GLU A 42 3.17 -22.11 -16.40
C GLU A 42 2.42 -20.83 -16.78
N GLN A 43 1.46 -20.42 -15.95
CA GLN A 43 0.71 -19.16 -16.07
C GLN A 43 1.39 -18.00 -15.33
N ASN A 44 2.66 -18.12 -14.96
CA ASN A 44 3.43 -17.13 -14.19
C ASN A 44 2.76 -16.71 -12.88
N THR A 45 2.12 -17.67 -12.20
CA THR A 45 1.40 -17.44 -10.95
C THR A 45 2.04 -18.24 -9.82
N ILE A 46 2.10 -17.64 -8.63
CA ILE A 46 2.68 -18.26 -7.43
C ILE A 46 1.70 -18.04 -6.28
N PRO A 47 1.28 -19.10 -5.56
CA PRO A 47 0.53 -18.96 -4.32
C PRO A 47 1.31 -18.17 -3.27
N SER A 48 0.64 -17.25 -2.56
CA SER A 48 1.30 -16.35 -1.60
C SER A 48 2.01 -17.08 -0.45
N TYR A 49 1.52 -18.26 -0.06
CA TYR A 49 2.14 -19.07 1.00
C TYR A 49 3.46 -19.75 0.59
N LEU A 50 3.77 -19.81 -0.71
CA LEU A 50 5.06 -20.31 -1.22
C LEU A 50 6.11 -19.20 -1.31
N MET A 51 5.74 -17.95 -1.02
CA MET A 51 6.66 -16.82 -1.01
C MET A 51 7.29 -16.66 0.37
N SER A 52 8.61 -16.80 0.44
CA SER A 52 9.37 -16.54 1.67
C SER A 52 9.61 -15.04 1.84
N ASP A 53 9.63 -14.58 3.10
CA ASP A 53 9.80 -13.16 3.47
C ASP A 53 8.84 -12.22 2.73
N ALA A 54 7.61 -12.69 2.50
CA ALA A 54 6.59 -11.91 1.82
C ALA A 54 6.25 -10.66 2.64
N ARG A 55 6.49 -9.48 2.04
CA ARG A 55 6.20 -8.18 2.63
C ARG A 55 5.21 -7.43 1.75
N ILE A 56 4.14 -6.96 2.39
CA ILE A 56 3.13 -6.10 1.77
C ILE A 56 3.19 -4.75 2.45
N GLU A 57 3.55 -3.73 1.69
CA GLU A 57 3.51 -2.34 2.11
C GLU A 57 2.32 -1.65 1.45
N TYR A 58 1.56 -0.93 2.27
CA TYR A 58 0.43 -0.14 1.84
C TYR A 58 0.66 1.31 2.26
N SER A 59 0.75 2.20 1.28
CA SER A 59 0.98 3.63 1.50
C SER A 59 -0.05 4.42 0.71
N GLY A 60 -0.76 5.32 1.38
CA GLY A 60 -1.78 6.18 0.77
C GLY A 60 -1.40 7.64 0.95
N LYS A 61 -1.53 8.44 -0.10
CA LYS A 61 -1.41 9.90 0.00
C LYS A 61 -2.81 10.48 0.13
N GLY A 62 -3.35 10.45 1.35
CA GLY A 62 -4.70 10.91 1.65
C GLY A 62 -4.79 12.39 1.99
N VAL A 63 -5.93 12.99 1.69
CA VAL A 63 -6.31 14.34 2.14
C VAL A 63 -7.06 14.18 3.46
N LEU A 64 -6.37 13.71 4.50
CA LEU A 64 -6.88 13.70 5.87
C LEU A 64 -6.23 14.80 6.71
N ALA A 65 -5.93 15.94 6.09
CA ALA A 65 -5.41 17.13 6.76
C ALA A 65 -6.23 18.40 6.48
N ASP A 66 -7.41 18.28 5.87
CA ASP A 66 -8.43 19.32 5.75
C ASP A 66 -9.76 18.55 5.96
N GLU A 67 -10.61 18.74 6.97
CA GLU A 67 -10.92 19.91 7.76
C GLU A 67 -11.50 19.46 9.11
N GLN A 68 -10.71 19.54 10.19
CA GLN A 68 -11.30 19.87 11.51
C GLN A 68 -11.32 21.40 11.63
N LYS A 69 -11.83 22.10 10.62
CA LYS A 69 -12.22 23.49 10.82
C LYS A 69 -13.51 23.42 11.64
N PRO A 70 -13.61 24.10 12.80
CA PRO A 70 -14.88 24.19 13.48
C PRO A 70 -15.89 24.69 12.45
N GLY A 71 -16.92 23.87 12.21
CA GLY A 71 -18.00 24.21 11.28
C GLY A 71 -18.60 25.56 11.66
N TRP A 72 -19.40 26.13 10.77
CA TRP A 72 -20.09 27.41 11.03
C TRP A 72 -20.80 27.47 12.40
N LEU A 73 -21.24 26.33 12.96
CA LEU A 73 -21.76 26.20 14.32
C LEU A 73 -20.78 26.62 15.43
N GLY A 74 -19.50 26.25 15.33
CA GLY A 74 -18.48 26.59 16.34
C GLY A 74 -18.22 28.09 16.42
N ARG A 75 -18.30 28.80 15.29
CA ARG A 75 -18.18 30.27 15.23
C ARG A 75 -19.41 31.01 15.79
N ILE A 76 -20.59 30.37 15.80
CA ILE A 76 -21.81 30.97 16.35
C ILE A 76 -21.84 30.84 17.88
N LEU A 77 -21.38 29.71 18.43
CA LEU A 77 -21.28 29.57 19.90
C LEU A 77 -20.27 30.56 20.51
N ASP A 78 -19.10 30.74 19.90
CA ASP A 78 -18.09 31.70 20.39
C ASP A 78 -18.58 33.16 20.35
N ASN A 79 -19.52 33.49 19.46
CA ASN A 79 -20.04 34.86 19.35
C ASN A 79 -21.21 35.15 20.32
N VAL A 80 -21.81 34.12 20.92
CA VAL A 80 -22.98 34.28 21.81
C VAL A 80 -22.59 34.27 23.29
N TRP A 81 -21.42 33.75 23.66
CA TRP A 81 -21.01 33.68 25.08
C TRP A 81 -19.56 34.13 25.33
N PRO A 82 -19.33 35.42 25.61
CA PRO A 82 -17.99 35.93 25.91
C PRO A 82 -17.75 36.06 27.43
N TYR A 83 -17.92 34.99 28.22
CA TYR A 83 -17.47 34.88 29.63
C TYR A 83 -17.28 33.42 30.03
#